data_AF-A0A381IBZ7-F1
#
_entry.id   AF-A0A381IBZ7-F1
#
_cell.length_a   1.000
_cell.length_b   1.000
_cell.length_c   1.000
_cell.angle_alpha   90.00
_cell.angle_beta   90.00
_cell.angle_gamma   90.00
#
_symmetry.space_group_name_H-M   'P 1'
#
loop_
_entity.id
_entity.type
_entity.pdbx_description
1 polymer ?
#
loop_
_entity_poly.entity_id
_entity_poly.type
_entity_poly.pdbx_seq_one_letter_code
_entity_poly.pdbx_strand_id
1 'polypeptide(L)'
;MHNFYIAIGAGLLSVDEDNIQLKSLIEKLDSIKNIEDGEVNLLEPLFKDKNEYEEFSRRHEKEKINYVDINSIKSNCYLGIDAGSTTTKAALIDEDGRLVYSYYNSNEGNPLKTTIKVINEVYDILPKNIKILSSTVTGYGEGLIKKALKIDNGEIETIAHYKAAKFFNKDVDFYT
;
A
#
# COMPACT_ATOMS: atom_id res chain seq x y z
N MET A 1 25.29 11.91 0.61
CA MET A 1 25.52 12.72 1.83
C MET A 1 24.26 12.95 2.68
N HIS A 2 23.04 12.84 2.12
CA HIS A 2 21.78 13.12 2.84
C HIS A 2 21.32 12.07 3.88
N ASN A 3 21.91 10.87 3.90
CA ASN A 3 21.38 9.75 4.70
C ASN A 3 21.95 9.64 6.12
N PHE A 4 22.79 10.59 6.54
CA PHE A 4 23.49 10.49 7.83
C PHE A 4 23.15 11.61 8.80
N TYR A 5 22.28 12.57 8.46
CA TYR A 5 22.00 13.71 9.35
C TYR A 5 21.46 13.30 10.71
N ILE A 6 20.62 12.26 10.77
CA ILE A 6 20.08 11.74 12.03
C ILE A 6 21.18 11.06 12.85
N ALA A 7 22.00 10.21 12.22
CA ALA A 7 23.11 9.53 12.90
C ALA A 7 24.20 10.51 13.37
N ILE A 8 24.51 11.52 12.56
CA ILE A 8 25.44 12.60 12.90
C ILE A 8 24.87 13.45 14.03
N GLY A 9 23.58 13.82 13.97
CA GLY A 9 22.91 14.56 15.02
C GLY A 9 22.91 13.82 16.35
N ALA A 10 22.58 12.52 16.34
CA ALA A 10 22.65 11.67 17.52
C ALA A 10 24.09 11.57 18.07
N GLY A 11 25.09 11.42 17.19
CA GLY A 11 26.50 11.38 17.59
C GLY A 11 27.04 12.72 18.13
N LEU A 12 26.53 13.85 17.64
CA LEU A 12 26.86 15.17 18.17
C LEU A 12 26.22 15.41 19.53
N LEU A 13 24.98 14.97 19.73
CA LEU A 13 24.29 15.07 21.02
C LEU A 13 24.92 14.16 22.09
N SER A 14 25.50 13.02 21.69
CA SER A 14 26.16 12.11 22.64
C SER A 14 27.52 12.59 23.15
N VAL A 15 28.04 13.73 22.70
CA VAL A 15 29.35 14.25 23.11
C VAL A 15 29.40 14.60 24.60
N ASP A 16 28.27 15.08 25.15
CA ASP A 16 28.13 15.46 26.56
C ASP A 16 27.53 14.33 27.42
N GLU A 17 27.30 13.15 26.84
CA GLU A 17 26.72 11.99 27.52
C GLU A 17 27.81 11.03 28.02
N ASP A 18 27.49 10.27 29.07
CA ASP A 18 28.40 9.26 29.60
C ASP A 18 28.58 8.09 28.62
N ASN A 19 29.82 7.67 28.42
CA ASN A 19 30.14 6.52 27.58
C ASN A 19 29.61 5.22 28.23
N ILE A 20 28.79 4.47 27.49
CA ILE A 20 28.31 3.15 27.89
C ILE A 20 29.00 2.06 27.07
N GLN A 21 29.58 1.07 27.74
CA GLN A 21 30.05 -0.13 27.05
C GLN A 21 28.86 -1.00 26.63
N LEU A 22 28.84 -1.43 25.36
CA LEU A 22 27.81 -2.31 24.83
C LEU A 22 27.62 -3.57 25.69
N LYS A 23 28.70 -4.14 26.22
CA LYS A 23 28.65 -5.28 27.15
C LYS A 23 27.84 -4.97 28.41
N SER A 24 28.03 -3.79 29.00
CA SER A 24 27.27 -3.35 30.18
C SER A 24 25.79 -3.16 29.84
N LEU A 25 25.47 -2.71 28.64
CA LEU A 25 24.08 -2.59 28.19
C LEU A 25 23.43 -3.97 28.03
N ILE A 26 24.12 -4.94 27.44
CA ILE A 26 23.66 -6.32 27.29
C ILE A 26 23.46 -6.96 28.67
N GLU A 27 24.44 -6.84 29.58
CA GLU A 27 24.33 -7.35 30.95
C GLU A 27 23.17 -6.70 31.71
N LYS A 28 22.93 -5.39 31.52
CA LYS A 28 21.75 -4.70 32.07
C LYS A 28 20.46 -5.27 31.50
N LEU A 29 20.37 -5.47 30.18
CA LEU A 29 19.19 -6.06 29.54
C LEU A 29 18.91 -7.49 30.06
N ASP A 30 19.94 -8.33 30.14
CA ASP A 30 19.83 -9.69 30.66
C ASP A 30 19.46 -9.72 32.17
N SER A 31 19.80 -8.67 32.91
CA SER A 31 19.43 -8.52 34.32
C SER A 31 17.98 -8.08 34.55
N ILE A 32 17.29 -7.60 33.51
CA ILE A 32 15.86 -7.27 33.57
C ILE A 32 15.08 -8.59 33.59
N LYS A 33 14.87 -9.12 34.80
CA LYS A 33 14.14 -10.39 35.02
C LYS A 33 12.63 -10.23 34.96
N ASN A 34 12.14 -9.04 35.32
CA ASN A 34 10.74 -8.65 35.25
C ASN A 34 10.71 -7.20 34.78
N ILE A 35 10.14 -6.97 33.60
CA ILE A 35 9.66 -5.64 33.24
C ILE A 35 8.38 -5.49 34.07
N GLU A 36 8.37 -4.62 35.09
CA GLU A 36 7.11 -4.12 35.66
C GLU A 36 6.46 -3.22 34.60
N ASP A 37 5.98 -3.86 33.54
CA ASP A 37 5.10 -3.29 32.53
C ASP A 37 3.79 -3.03 33.25
N GLY A 38 3.67 -1.85 33.88
CA GLY A 38 2.43 -1.43 34.54
C GLY A 38 1.26 -1.67 33.59
N GLU A 39 0.33 -2.56 33.98
CA GLU A 39 -0.78 -3.09 33.18
C GLU A 39 -0.71 -2.72 31.69
N VAL A 40 0.28 -3.26 30.97
CA VAL A 40 0.27 -3.15 29.52
C VAL A 40 -0.88 -4.04 29.09
N ASN A 41 -2.02 -3.42 28.79
CA ASN A 41 -3.16 -4.07 28.16
C ASN A 41 -2.69 -4.60 26.80
N LEU A 42 -2.06 -5.77 26.83
CA LEU A 42 -1.73 -6.54 25.66
C LEU A 42 -3.06 -6.79 24.95
N LEU A 43 -3.18 -6.25 23.73
CA LEU A 43 -4.31 -6.57 22.87
C LEU A 43 -4.37 -8.09 22.73
N GLU A 44 -5.58 -8.66 22.80
CA GLU A 44 -5.75 -10.07 22.48
C GLU A 44 -5.19 -10.34 21.08
N PRO A 45 -4.60 -11.53 20.85
CA PRO A 45 -4.16 -11.90 19.52
C PRO A 45 -5.32 -11.79 18.53
N LEU A 46 -5.03 -11.35 17.30
CA LEU A 46 -6.05 -11.16 16.26
C LEU A 46 -6.90 -12.42 16.02
N PHE A 47 -6.33 -13.60 16.29
CA PHE A 47 -7.02 -14.89 16.29
C PHE A 47 -6.59 -15.69 17.52
N LYS A 48 -7.53 -16.26 18.25
CA LYS A 48 -7.32 -17.10 19.44
C LYS A 48 -6.82 -18.49 19.04
N ASP A 49 -7.28 -19.00 17.91
CA ASP A 49 -6.88 -20.29 17.38
C ASP A 49 -7.00 -20.36 15.85
N LYS A 50 -6.64 -21.54 15.32
CA LYS A 50 -6.69 -21.81 13.88
C LYS A 50 -8.12 -21.79 13.33
N ASN A 51 -9.12 -22.18 14.11
CA ASN A 51 -10.51 -22.22 13.66
C ASN A 51 -11.04 -20.81 13.44
N GLU A 52 -10.74 -19.87 14.35
CA GLU A 52 -11.11 -18.46 14.19
C GLU A 52 -10.44 -17.83 12.96
N TYR A 53 -9.17 -18.15 12.71
CA TYR A 53 -8.47 -17.74 11.49
C TYR A 53 -9.13 -18.31 10.21
N GLU A 54 -9.52 -19.59 10.22
CA GLU A 54 -10.17 -20.24 9.08
C GLU A 54 -11.57 -19.67 8.82
N GLU A 55 -12.34 -19.40 9.89
CA GLU A 55 -13.65 -18.75 9.78
C GLU A 55 -13.53 -17.33 9.22
N PHE A 56 -12.59 -16.54 9.76
CA PHE A 56 -12.26 -15.22 9.23
C PHE A 56 -11.92 -15.31 7.75
N SER A 57 -11.04 -16.23 7.36
CA SER A 57 -10.59 -16.39 5.97
C SER A 57 -11.76 -16.75 5.04
N ARG A 58 -12.59 -17.75 5.41
CA ARG A 58 -13.78 -18.14 4.61
C ARG A 58 -14.78 -17.01 4.45
N ARG A 59 -14.94 -16.14 5.46
CA ARG A 59 -15.83 -14.97 5.36
C ARG A 59 -15.28 -13.96 4.37
N HIS A 60 -13.99 -13.64 4.41
CA HIS A 60 -13.37 -12.64 3.53
C HIS A 60 -13.19 -13.14 2.10
N GLU A 61 -12.98 -14.44 1.88
CA GLU A 61 -12.86 -15.00 0.52
C GLU A 61 -14.13 -14.90 -0.32
N LYS A 62 -15.29 -14.57 0.28
CA LYS A 62 -16.54 -14.34 -0.45
C LYS A 62 -16.56 -13.00 -1.19
N GLU A 63 -15.87 -11.99 -0.65
CA GLU A 63 -15.83 -10.63 -1.19
C GLU A 63 -14.71 -10.51 -2.24
N LYS A 64 -14.80 -11.28 -3.32
CA LYS A 64 -13.83 -11.26 -4.42
C LYS A 64 -14.30 -10.33 -5.53
N ILE A 65 -13.34 -9.60 -6.10
CA ILE A 65 -13.57 -8.85 -7.32
C ILE A 65 -13.82 -9.81 -8.49
N ASN A 66 -14.80 -9.47 -9.33
CA ASN A 66 -15.06 -10.20 -10.56
C ASN A 66 -14.00 -9.82 -11.59
N TYR A 67 -13.34 -10.83 -12.16
CA TYR A 67 -12.39 -10.65 -13.25
C TYR A 67 -13.11 -10.79 -14.59
N VAL A 68 -12.68 -10.02 -15.59
CA VAL A 68 -13.19 -10.11 -16.95
C VAL A 68 -12.02 -10.18 -17.94
N ASP A 69 -12.13 -11.06 -18.93
CA ASP A 69 -11.13 -11.13 -20.01
C ASP A 69 -11.22 -9.86 -20.84
N ILE A 70 -10.08 -9.21 -21.05
CA ILE A 70 -9.96 -7.99 -21.85
C ILE A 70 -10.42 -8.16 -23.31
N ASN A 71 -10.40 -9.38 -23.85
CA ASN A 71 -10.93 -9.64 -25.19
C ASN A 71 -12.46 -9.72 -25.24
N SER A 72 -13.11 -9.82 -24.07
CA SER A 72 -14.57 -9.94 -23.94
C SER A 72 -15.27 -8.63 -23.58
N ILE A 73 -14.53 -7.61 -23.15
CA ILE A 73 -15.10 -6.31 -22.77
C ILE A 73 -15.60 -5.55 -24.00
N LYS A 74 -16.72 -4.83 -23.80
CA LYS A 74 -17.33 -3.96 -24.82
C LYS A 74 -17.52 -2.52 -24.33
N SER A 75 -17.40 -2.32 -23.03
CA SER A 75 -17.48 -1.02 -22.35
C SER A 75 -16.09 -0.39 -22.23
N ASN A 76 -16.06 0.92 -22.01
CA ASN A 76 -14.81 1.61 -21.73
C ASN A 76 -14.26 1.22 -20.34
N CYS A 77 -13.05 1.71 -20.04
CA CYS A 77 -12.34 1.38 -18.82
C CYS A 77 -11.92 2.63 -18.02
N TYR A 78 -11.54 2.38 -16.78
CA TYR A 78 -10.95 3.35 -15.86
C TYR A 78 -9.64 2.78 -15.30
N LEU A 79 -8.62 3.62 -15.19
CA LEU A 79 -7.29 3.22 -14.71
C LEU A 79 -7.01 3.83 -13.32
N GLY A 80 -6.76 2.99 -12.33
CA GLY A 80 -6.24 3.39 -11.02
C GLY A 80 -4.77 3.02 -10.87
N ILE A 81 -3.96 3.93 -10.34
CA ILE A 81 -2.53 3.70 -10.04
C ILE A 81 -2.27 4.07 -8.57
N ASP A 82 -1.71 3.14 -7.80
CA ASP A 82 -1.21 3.39 -6.46
C ASP A 82 0.32 3.34 -6.48
N ALA A 83 0.95 4.51 -6.45
CA ALA A 83 2.39 4.68 -6.50
C ALA A 83 2.96 4.90 -5.09
N GLY A 84 3.10 3.81 -4.35
CA GLY A 84 3.73 3.79 -3.04
C GLY A 84 5.25 3.97 -3.10
N SER A 85 5.87 4.09 -1.92
CA SER A 85 7.32 4.24 -1.75
C SER A 85 8.11 2.99 -2.12
N THR A 86 7.51 1.81 -1.98
CA THR A 86 8.16 0.52 -2.28
C THR A 86 7.52 -0.20 -3.46
N THR A 87 6.23 -0.03 -3.68
CA THR A 87 5.48 -0.79 -4.70
C THR A 87 4.70 0.14 -5.60
N THR A 88 4.47 -0.32 -6.83
CA THR A 88 3.50 0.26 -7.75
C THR A 88 2.41 -0.77 -7.96
N LYS A 89 1.16 -0.34 -7.75
CA LYS A 89 -0.02 -1.12 -8.08
C LYS A 89 -0.80 -0.39 -9.16
N ALA A 90 -1.46 -1.14 -10.03
CA ALA A 90 -2.44 -0.58 -10.95
C ALA A 90 -3.61 -1.52 -11.12
N ALA A 91 -4.77 -0.95 -11.39
CA ALA A 91 -6.00 -1.67 -11.68
C ALA A 91 -6.69 -1.00 -12.87
N LEU A 92 -6.97 -1.78 -13.90
CA LEU A 92 -7.86 -1.40 -14.99
C LEU A 92 -9.21 -2.06 -14.73
N ILE A 93 -10.25 -1.25 -14.58
CA ILE A 93 -11.62 -1.73 -14.38
C ILE A 93 -12.52 -1.31 -15.54
N ASP A 94 -13.54 -2.09 -15.82
CA ASP A 94 -14.59 -1.69 -16.77
C ASP A 94 -15.68 -0.83 -16.10
N GLU A 95 -16.70 -0.44 -16.88
CA GLU A 95 -17.83 0.36 -16.39
C GLU A 95 -18.69 -0.37 -15.33
N ASP A 96 -18.62 -1.70 -15.26
CA ASP A 96 -19.30 -2.52 -14.24
C ASP A 96 -18.45 -2.70 -12.97
N GLY A 97 -17.25 -2.12 -12.92
CA GLY A 97 -16.31 -2.26 -11.80
C GLY A 97 -15.61 -3.63 -11.75
N ARG A 98 -15.64 -4.41 -12.83
CA ARG A 98 -14.92 -5.68 -12.94
C ARG A 98 -13.45 -5.43 -13.25
N LEU A 99 -12.57 -6.23 -12.68
CA LEU A 99 -11.13 -6.13 -12.90
C LEU A 99 -10.75 -6.73 -14.25
N VAL A 100 -10.23 -5.88 -15.13
CA VAL A 100 -9.77 -6.25 -16.49
C VAL A 100 -8.28 -6.59 -16.47
N TYR A 101 -7.49 -5.79 -15.76
CA TYR A 101 -6.05 -5.98 -15.61
C TYR A 101 -5.60 -5.47 -14.25
N SER A 102 -4.59 -6.11 -13.66
CA SER A 102 -3.95 -5.64 -12.44
C SER A 102 -2.44 -5.81 -12.51
N TYR A 103 -1.74 -4.85 -11.93
CA TYR A 103 -0.31 -4.89 -11.70
C TYR A 103 -0.01 -4.72 -10.22
N TYR A 104 0.91 -5.51 -9.69
CA TYR A 104 1.47 -5.32 -8.35
C TYR A 104 2.93 -5.73 -8.41
N ASN A 105 3.85 -4.79 -8.23
CA ASN A 105 5.27 -5.12 -8.12
C ASN A 105 6.05 -4.04 -7.35
N SER A 106 7.30 -4.35 -7.03
CA SER A 106 8.27 -3.37 -6.53
C SER A 106 8.41 -2.22 -7.54
N ASN A 107 8.52 -0.99 -7.03
CA ASN A 107 8.82 0.17 -7.86
C ASN A 107 10.33 0.31 -8.15
N GLU A 108 11.17 -0.55 -7.58
CA GLU A 108 12.64 -0.56 -7.73
C GLU A 108 13.29 0.82 -7.45
N GLY A 109 12.68 1.62 -6.58
CA GLY A 109 13.10 2.99 -6.28
C GLY A 109 12.77 4.02 -7.37
N ASN A 110 12.08 3.64 -8.44
CA ASN A 110 11.65 4.53 -9.52
C ASN A 110 10.16 4.33 -9.89
N PRO A 111 9.23 4.89 -9.09
CA PRO A 111 7.79 4.74 -9.34
C PRO A 111 7.34 5.32 -10.68
N LEU A 112 8.00 6.35 -11.21
CA LEU A 112 7.67 6.93 -12.51
C LEU A 112 7.94 5.93 -13.64
N LYS A 113 9.13 5.31 -13.65
CA LYS A 113 9.51 4.32 -14.68
C LYS A 113 8.58 3.11 -14.64
N THR A 114 8.27 2.61 -13.46
CA THR A 114 7.36 1.48 -13.30
C THR A 114 5.96 1.84 -13.78
N THR A 115 5.47 3.05 -13.47
CA THR A 115 4.16 3.51 -13.96
C THR A 115 4.11 3.62 -15.49
N ILE A 116 5.17 4.15 -16.13
CA ILE A 116 5.25 4.21 -17.60
C ILE A 116 5.16 2.80 -18.21
N LYS A 117 5.90 1.83 -17.65
CA LYS A 117 5.84 0.43 -18.07
C LYS A 117 4.40 -0.10 -18.00
N VAL A 118 3.74 0.08 -16.86
CA VAL A 118 2.36 -0.39 -16.65
C VAL A 118 1.38 0.25 -17.63
N ILE A 119 1.47 1.55 -17.86
CA ILE A 119 0.60 2.24 -18.82
C ILE A 119 0.80 1.70 -20.24
N ASN A 120 2.05 1.47 -20.65
CA ASN A 120 2.34 0.86 -21.96
C ASN A 120 1.76 -0.55 -22.06
N GLU A 121 1.96 -1.40 -21.04
CA GLU A 121 1.36 -2.74 -20.99
C GLU A 121 -0.15 -2.69 -21.15
N VAL A 122 -0.83 -1.75 -20.47
CA VAL A 122 -2.27 -1.54 -20.58
C VAL A 122 -2.67 -1.15 -22.00
N TYR A 123 -1.97 -0.21 -22.64
CA TYR A 123 -2.26 0.19 -24.01
C TYR A 123 -1.99 -0.91 -25.04
N ASP A 124 -1.00 -1.77 -24.80
CA ASP A 124 -0.67 -2.90 -25.67
C ASP A 124 -1.79 -3.96 -25.69
N ILE A 125 -2.49 -4.15 -24.57
CA ILE A 125 -3.57 -5.13 -24.43
C ILE A 125 -4.97 -4.56 -24.69
N LEU A 126 -5.14 -3.23 -24.70
CA LEU A 126 -6.45 -2.59 -24.82
C LEU A 126 -7.03 -2.75 -26.25
N PRO A 127 -8.28 -3.23 -26.40
CA PRO A 127 -8.90 -3.33 -27.72
C PRO A 127 -9.09 -1.95 -28.35
N LYS A 128 -8.89 -1.83 -29.67
CA LYS A 128 -8.87 -0.54 -30.40
C LYS A 128 -10.15 0.30 -30.26
N ASN A 129 -11.30 -0.33 -30.01
CA ASN A 129 -12.60 0.32 -29.86
C ASN A 129 -12.92 0.72 -28.41
N ILE A 130 -12.07 0.34 -27.47
CA ILE A 130 -12.23 0.63 -26.03
C ILE A 130 -11.32 1.78 -25.66
N LYS A 131 -11.81 2.69 -24.82
CA LYS A 131 -11.04 3.83 -24.31
C LYS A 131 -10.89 3.75 -22.80
N ILE A 132 -9.85 4.38 -22.28
CA ILE A 132 -9.75 4.73 -20.87
C ILE A 132 -10.41 6.10 -20.71
N LEU A 133 -11.54 6.17 -20.01
CA LEU A 133 -12.31 7.42 -19.87
C LEU A 133 -11.74 8.33 -18.78
N SER A 134 -11.13 7.74 -17.76
CA SER A 134 -10.41 8.48 -16.74
C SER A 134 -9.33 7.63 -16.08
N SER A 135 -8.29 8.31 -15.63
CA SER A 135 -7.18 7.79 -14.88
C SER A 135 -7.05 8.53 -13.54
N THR A 136 -6.73 7.80 -12.48
CA THR A 136 -6.51 8.36 -11.15
C THR A 136 -5.24 7.78 -10.57
N VAL A 137 -4.41 8.63 -9.96
CA VAL A 137 -3.22 8.21 -9.21
C VAL A 137 -3.38 8.55 -7.73
N THR A 138 -2.82 7.72 -6.87
CA THR A 138 -2.72 7.90 -5.43
C THR A 138 -1.34 7.47 -4.93
N GLY A 139 -1.08 7.66 -3.63
CA GLY A 139 0.15 7.26 -2.95
C GLY A 139 1.23 8.33 -3.00
N TYR A 140 2.39 8.04 -2.40
CA TYR A 140 3.50 9.00 -2.29
C TYR A 140 3.94 9.59 -3.66
N GLY A 141 3.84 8.82 -4.73
CA GLY A 141 4.19 9.24 -6.09
C GLY A 141 3.15 10.07 -6.83
N GLU A 142 1.97 10.32 -6.24
CA GLU A 142 0.80 10.96 -6.88
C GLU A 142 1.17 12.23 -7.66
N GLY A 143 1.69 13.24 -6.97
CA GLY A 143 1.92 14.56 -7.56
C GLY A 143 2.93 14.56 -8.71
N LEU A 144 3.95 13.70 -8.63
CA LEU A 144 4.94 13.52 -9.70
C LEU A 144 4.31 12.84 -10.92
N ILE A 145 3.67 11.69 -10.71
CA ILE A 145 3.09 10.88 -11.79
C ILE A 145 1.97 11.62 -12.49
N LYS A 146 1.10 12.28 -11.72
CA LYS A 146 0.00 13.09 -12.27
C LYS A 146 0.49 14.14 -13.25
N LYS A 147 1.52 14.89 -12.85
CA LYS A 147 2.11 15.94 -13.71
C LYS A 147 2.90 15.37 -14.88
N ALA A 148 3.71 14.34 -14.65
CA ALA A 148 4.59 13.77 -15.67
C ALA A 148 3.83 13.06 -16.78
N LEU A 149 2.76 12.33 -16.44
CA LEU A 149 2.02 11.47 -17.36
C LEU A 149 0.63 12.01 -17.72
N LYS A 150 0.28 13.20 -17.20
CA LYS A 150 -1.04 13.85 -17.41
C LYS A 150 -2.20 12.96 -16.99
N ILE A 151 -2.06 12.27 -15.85
CA ILE A 151 -3.18 11.54 -15.23
C ILE A 151 -4.27 12.55 -14.86
N ASP A 152 -5.52 12.19 -15.12
CA ASP A 152 -6.65 13.13 -15.00
C ASP A 152 -6.82 13.59 -13.54
N ASN A 153 -6.77 12.64 -12.62
CA ASN A 153 -7.08 12.87 -11.21
C ASN A 153 -5.95 12.41 -10.28
N GLY A 154 -5.90 13.07 -9.13
CA GLY A 154 -5.08 12.68 -7.99
C GLY A 154 -6.00 12.53 -6.79
N GLU A 155 -5.80 11.51 -5.97
CA GLU A 155 -6.63 11.20 -4.82
C GLU A 155 -5.74 10.87 -3.62
N ILE A 156 -6.20 11.27 -2.42
CA ILE A 156 -5.49 10.95 -1.18
C ILE A 156 -5.57 9.44 -0.92
N GLU A 157 -4.45 8.80 -0.58
CA GLU A 157 -4.36 7.34 -0.42
C GLU A 157 -5.37 6.76 0.56
N THR A 158 -5.55 7.39 1.71
CA THR A 158 -6.54 6.97 2.70
C THR A 158 -7.98 7.03 2.17
N ILE A 159 -8.30 8.04 1.34
CA ILE A 159 -9.61 8.18 0.72
C ILE A 159 -9.79 7.16 -0.40
N ALA A 160 -8.77 6.92 -1.22
CA ALA A 160 -8.79 5.91 -2.27
C ALA A 160 -9.01 4.50 -1.70
N HIS A 161 -8.26 4.14 -0.65
CA HIS A 161 -8.39 2.85 0.04
C HIS A 161 -9.76 2.72 0.71
N TYR A 162 -10.25 3.77 1.38
CA TYR A 162 -11.59 3.78 1.96
C TYR A 162 -12.68 3.56 0.89
N LYS A 163 -12.63 4.28 -0.23
CA LYS A 163 -13.59 4.13 -1.33
C LYS A 163 -13.58 2.71 -1.90
N ALA A 164 -12.39 2.12 -2.06
CA ALA A 164 -12.25 0.73 -2.51
C ALA A 164 -12.83 -0.26 -1.49
N ALA A 165 -12.55 -0.10 -0.19
CA ALA A 165 -13.11 -0.96 0.84
C ALA A 165 -14.64 -0.85 0.90
N LYS A 166 -15.18 0.38 0.79
CA LYS A 166 -16.63 0.66 0.79
C LYS A 166 -17.36 0.13 -0.46
N PHE A 167 -16.64 -0.12 -1.55
CA PHE A 167 -17.18 -0.79 -2.72
C PHE A 167 -17.56 -2.24 -2.40
N PHE A 168 -16.69 -2.98 -1.69
CA PHE A 168 -16.94 -4.37 -1.31
C PHE A 168 -17.85 -4.49 -0.09
N ASN A 169 -17.68 -3.63 0.92
CA ASN A 169 -18.49 -3.66 2.12
C ASN A 169 -19.05 -2.26 2.43
N LYS A 170 -20.38 -2.12 2.31
CA LYS A 170 -21.09 -0.84 2.52
C LYS A 170 -20.99 -0.30 3.95
N ASP A 171 -20.76 -1.19 4.90
CA ASP A 171 -20.68 -0.89 6.33
C ASP A 171 -19.26 -0.45 6.76
N VAL A 172 -18.31 -0.36 5.80
CA VAL A 172 -16.99 0.22 6.09
C VAL A 172 -17.13 1.70 6.38
N ASP A 173 -16.60 2.08 7.55
CA ASP A 173 -16.50 3.47 8.01
C ASP A 173 -15.06 3.91 8.19
N PHE A 174 -14.88 5.23 8.22
CA PHE A 174 -13.56 5.89 8.27
C PHE A 174 -12.98 5.94 9.69
N TYR A 175 -13.78 5.60 10.70
CA TYR A 175 -13.38 5.65 12.11
C TYR A 175 -13.05 4.24 12.59
N THR A 176 -11.80 4.04 13.00
CA THR A 176 -11.33 2.89 13.77
C THR A 176 -11.93 2.88 15.17
#